data_AF-A0A3E2JFS0-F1
#
_entry.id   AF-A0A3E2JFS0-F1
#
_cell.length_a   1.000
_cell.length_b   1.000
_cell.length_c   1.000
_cell.angle_alpha   90.00
_cell.angle_beta   90.00
_cell.angle_gamma   90.00
#
_symmetry.space_group_name_H-M   'P 1'
#
loop_
_entity.id
_entity.type
_entity.pdbx_description
1 polymer ?
#
loop_
_entity_poly.entity_id
_entity_poly.type
_entity_poly.pdbx_seq_one_letter_code
_entity_poly.pdbx_strand_id
1 'polypeptide(L)'
;MSSEFEDSNNKKSSNAIAGVCQILHQLVKQNRKPELLIVNKNTLSPLSLDGTGNPTVFSLEKYDPETFCFIFSYEDEMNGTTPFESVTGTYITDCDSIAGIIKVG
;
A
#
# COMPACT_ATOMS: atom_id res chain seq x y z
N MET A 1 -35.88 43.34 -3.23
CA MET A 1 -35.72 42.29 -2.21
C MET A 1 -35.43 40.99 -2.95
N SER A 2 -34.15 40.67 -3.16
CA SER A 2 -33.34 39.77 -2.30
C SER A 2 -33.66 38.31 -2.67
N SER A 3 -32.96 37.70 -3.64
CA SER A 3 -31.71 36.94 -3.48
C SER A 3 -31.75 35.97 -2.30
N GLU A 4 -31.74 34.67 -2.58
CA GLU A 4 -30.89 33.69 -1.89
C GLU A 4 -30.95 32.36 -2.66
N PHE A 5 -29.83 32.09 -3.34
CA PHE A 5 -29.38 30.74 -3.67
C PHE A 5 -29.13 30.00 -2.37
N GLU A 6 -29.57 28.76 -2.23
CA GLU A 6 -28.81 27.80 -1.43
C GLU A 6 -28.66 26.46 -2.16
N ASP A 7 -27.38 26.18 -2.36
CA ASP A 7 -26.79 25.07 -3.06
C ASP A 7 -26.98 23.72 -2.35
N SER A 8 -27.20 22.69 -3.18
CA SER A 8 -26.44 21.45 -3.20
C SER A 8 -25.92 20.90 -1.86
N ASN A 9 -26.64 19.93 -1.28
CA ASN A 9 -26.04 18.92 -0.40
C ASN A 9 -26.13 17.53 -1.05
N ASN A 10 -25.50 17.39 -2.21
CA ASN A 10 -25.07 16.08 -2.69
C ASN A 10 -23.88 15.65 -1.82
N LYS A 11 -24.17 14.99 -0.69
CA LYS A 11 -23.16 14.38 0.18
C LYS A 11 -22.55 13.19 -0.56
N LYS A 12 -21.69 13.47 -1.53
CA LYS A 12 -20.72 12.52 -2.07
C LYS A 12 -19.85 12.15 -0.86
N SER A 13 -20.07 10.97 -0.28
CA SER A 13 -19.12 10.37 0.64
C SER A 13 -17.84 10.12 -0.16
N SER A 14 -17.01 11.14 -0.31
CA SER A 14 -15.66 10.96 -0.81
C SER A 14 -14.96 10.17 0.27
N ASN A 15 -14.76 8.87 0.05
CA ASN A 15 -13.83 8.07 0.84
C ASN A 15 -12.46 8.74 0.73
N ALA A 16 -12.18 9.63 1.67
CA ALA A 16 -10.99 10.45 1.64
C ALA A 16 -9.81 9.57 2.04
N ILE A 17 -8.93 9.29 1.09
CA ILE A 17 -7.66 8.62 1.35
C ILE A 17 -6.84 9.54 2.27
N ALA A 18 -6.55 9.09 3.48
CA ALA A 18 -5.83 9.85 4.50
C ALA A 18 -4.60 9.08 5.03
N GLY A 19 -3.73 9.77 5.75
CA GLY A 19 -2.57 9.17 6.42
C GLY A 19 -1.60 8.48 5.45
N VAL A 20 -1.14 7.28 5.81
CA VAL A 20 -0.17 6.49 5.02
C VAL A 20 -0.66 6.20 3.61
N CYS A 21 -1.96 5.97 3.44
CA CYS A 21 -2.53 5.68 2.13
C CYS A 21 -2.48 6.87 1.18
N GLN A 22 -2.55 8.10 1.72
CA GLN A 22 -2.43 9.29 0.89
C GLN A 22 -1.02 9.38 0.29
N ILE A 23 -0.01 9.01 1.08
CA ILE A 23 1.39 8.95 0.65
C ILE A 23 1.56 7.87 -0.42
N LEU A 24 1.08 6.64 -0.17
CA LEU A 24 1.17 5.55 -1.14
C LEU A 24 0.45 5.90 -2.46
N HIS A 25 -0.75 6.46 -2.39
CA HIS A 25 -1.49 6.88 -3.58
C HIS A 25 -0.76 7.98 -4.37
N GLN A 26 -0.11 8.93 -3.69
CA GLN A 26 0.73 9.94 -4.34
C GLN A 26 1.94 9.30 -5.02
N LEU A 27 2.58 8.30 -4.41
CA LEU A 27 3.71 7.59 -5.01
C LEU A 27 3.30 6.86 -6.29
N VAL A 28 2.15 6.16 -6.28
CA VAL A 28 1.57 5.53 -7.49
C VAL A 28 1.33 6.59 -8.57
N LYS A 29 0.69 7.72 -8.22
CA LYS A 29 0.42 8.81 -9.18
C LYS A 29 1.67 9.44 -9.78
N GLN A 30 2.75 9.50 -9.01
CA GLN A 30 4.05 10.01 -9.47
C GLN A 30 4.84 8.94 -10.25
N ASN A 31 4.28 7.74 -10.45
CA ASN A 31 4.96 6.58 -11.01
C ASN A 31 6.31 6.29 -10.31
N ARG A 32 6.35 6.53 -9.00
CA ARG A 32 7.50 6.20 -8.16
C ARG A 32 7.30 4.80 -7.61
N LYS A 33 8.29 3.94 -7.82
CA LYS A 33 8.34 2.58 -7.29
C LYS A 33 9.44 2.47 -6.24
N PRO A 34 9.29 3.10 -5.06
CA PRO A 34 10.25 2.92 -4.00
C PRO A 34 10.16 1.50 -3.44
N GLU A 35 11.29 1.01 -2.94
CA GLU A 35 11.33 -0.14 -2.07
C GLU A 35 10.88 0.28 -0.67
N LEU A 36 9.95 -0.47 -0.09
CA LEU A 36 9.26 -0.14 1.15
C LEU A 36 9.22 -1.36 2.06
N LEU A 37 9.32 -1.12 3.36
CA LEU A 37 8.85 -2.06 4.38
C LEU A 37 7.45 -1.63 4.82
N ILE A 38 6.54 -2.59 4.95
CA ILE A 38 5.14 -2.35 5.35
C ILE A 38 4.98 -2.72 6.82
N VAL A 39 4.40 -1.82 7.62
CA VAL A 39 3.99 -2.09 9.00
C VAL A 39 2.48 -2.18 9.04
N ASN A 40 1.95 -3.36 9.36
CA ASN A 40 0.51 -3.59 9.49
C ASN A 40 -0.03 -3.03 10.81
N LYS A 41 -1.32 -2.70 10.86
CA LYS A 41 -1.98 -2.35 12.11
C LYS A 41 -1.89 -3.49 13.10
N ASN A 42 -1.79 -3.12 14.37
CA ASN A 42 -1.63 -4.05 15.50
C ASN A 42 -0.31 -4.83 15.49
N THR A 43 0.67 -4.46 14.67
CA THR A 43 2.05 -4.96 14.74
C THR A 43 3.00 -3.85 15.16
N LEU A 44 4.15 -4.23 15.74
CA LEU A 44 5.23 -3.30 16.10
C LEU A 44 6.43 -3.38 15.15
N SER A 45 6.47 -4.41 14.32
CA SER A 45 7.54 -4.67 13.36
C SER A 45 7.01 -4.67 11.93
N PRO A 46 7.88 -4.40 10.94
CA PRO A 46 7.55 -4.61 9.55
C PRO A 46 7.17 -6.07 9.24
N LEU A 47 6.38 -6.24 8.18
CA LEU A 47 5.89 -7.52 7.69
C LEU A 47 7.04 -8.39 7.16
N SER A 48 7.08 -9.66 7.58
CA SER A 48 7.95 -10.73 7.09
C SER A 48 7.04 -11.83 6.54
N LEU A 49 7.13 -12.10 5.24
CA LEU A 49 6.30 -13.11 4.56
C LEU A 49 6.95 -14.50 4.53
N ASP A 50 8.27 -14.57 4.64
CA ASP A 50 9.07 -15.79 4.60
C ASP A 50 9.14 -16.52 5.96
N GLY A 51 8.58 -15.92 7.02
CA GLY A 51 8.59 -16.47 8.37
C GLY A 51 9.96 -16.45 9.05
N THR A 52 10.99 -15.85 8.44
CA THR A 52 12.33 -15.76 9.02
C THR A 52 12.43 -14.64 10.08
N GLY A 53 11.45 -13.74 10.09
CA GLY A 53 11.46 -12.53 10.92
C GLY A 53 12.19 -11.35 10.28
N ASN A 54 12.83 -11.55 9.12
CA ASN A 54 13.40 -10.46 8.33
C ASN A 54 12.29 -9.72 7.57
N PRO A 55 12.23 -8.37 7.63
CA PRO A 55 11.27 -7.60 6.86
C PRO A 55 11.34 -7.90 5.37
N THR A 56 10.18 -8.19 4.76
CA THR A 56 10.05 -8.30 3.31
C THR A 56 10.12 -6.91 2.69
N VAL A 57 10.94 -6.77 1.64
CA VAL A 57 11.04 -5.54 0.85
C VAL A 57 9.99 -5.58 -0.26
N PHE A 58 9.14 -4.57 -0.30
CA PHE A 58 8.05 -4.45 -1.24
C PHE A 58 8.30 -3.33 -2.24
N SER A 59 7.99 -3.57 -3.50
CA SER A 59 7.88 -2.55 -4.54
C SER A 59 6.42 -2.18 -4.77
N LEU A 60 6.11 -0.89 -4.72
CA LEU A 60 4.75 -0.40 -4.95
C LEU A 60 4.40 -0.44 -6.44
N GLU A 61 3.35 -1.19 -6.80
CA GLU A 61 2.94 -1.37 -8.20
C GLU A 61 1.75 -0.50 -8.57
N LYS A 62 0.62 -0.64 -7.84
CA LYS A 62 -0.62 0.06 -8.18
C LYS A 62 -1.53 0.27 -6.98
N TYR A 63 -2.49 1.17 -7.17
CA TYR A 63 -3.63 1.40 -6.30
C TYR A 63 -4.91 1.14 -7.10
N ASP A 64 -5.81 0.34 -6.56
CA ASP A 64 -7.13 0.07 -7.13
C ASP A 64 -8.19 0.92 -6.42
N PRO A 65 -8.81 1.92 -7.10
CA PRO A 65 -9.79 2.80 -6.49
C PRO A 65 -11.16 2.14 -6.25
N GLU A 66 -11.47 1.01 -6.87
CA GLU A 66 -12.73 0.30 -6.66
C GLU A 66 -12.69 -0.51 -5.36
N THR A 67 -11.53 -1.12 -5.07
CA THR A 67 -11.33 -1.97 -3.89
C THR A 67 -10.60 -1.26 -2.75
N PHE A 68 -10.05 -0.05 -2.99
CA PHE A 68 -9.20 0.69 -2.05
C PHE A 68 -7.94 -0.09 -1.62
N CYS A 69 -7.49 -1.01 -2.46
CA CYS A 69 -6.34 -1.86 -2.21
C CYS A 69 -5.07 -1.32 -2.86
N PHE A 70 -3.95 -1.48 -2.17
CA PHE A 70 -2.62 -1.33 -2.73
C PHE A 70 -2.07 -2.70 -3.12
N ILE A 71 -1.34 -2.71 -4.22
CA ILE A 71 -0.72 -3.91 -4.77
C ILE A 71 0.78 -3.68 -4.81
N PHE A 72 1.49 -4.60 -4.19
CA PHE A 72 2.93 -4.60 -4.06
C PHE A 72 3.50 -5.87 -4.69
N SER A 73 4.67 -5.76 -5.29
CA SER A 73 5.51 -6.89 -5.67
C SER A 73 6.61 -7.08 -4.62
N TYR A 74 7.11 -8.30 -4.49
CA TYR A 74 8.28 -8.62 -3.68
C TYR A 74 9.02 -9.81 -4.30
N GLU A 75 10.31 -9.95 -4.05
CA GLU A 75 11.06 -11.16 -4.42
C GLU A 75 10.98 -12.16 -3.27
N ASP A 76 10.59 -13.39 -3.59
CA ASP A 76 10.61 -14.52 -2.68
C ASP A 76 11.76 -15.45 -3.09
N GLU A 77 12.66 -15.70 -2.16
CA GLU A 77 13.69 -16.72 -2.33
C GLU A 77 13.06 -18.06 -1.96
N MET A 78 12.69 -18.86 -2.96
CA MET A 78 12.19 -20.21 -2.72
C MET A 78 13.30 -21.07 -2.10
N ASN A 79 13.32 -21.08 -0.77
CA ASN A 79 14.22 -21.90 0.02
C ASN A 79 13.91 -23.39 -0.26
N GLY A 80 14.71 -24.03 -1.12
CA GLY A 80 14.61 -25.47 -1.36
C GLY A 80 14.79 -25.94 -2.80
N THR A 81 14.92 -25.05 -3.79
CA THR A 81 15.23 -25.43 -5.18
C THR A 81 16.69 -25.11 -5.51
N THR A 82 17.35 -26.03 -6.22
CA THR A 82 18.67 -25.80 -6.83
C THR A 82 18.54 -25.84 -8.35
N PRO A 83 18.94 -24.79 -9.09
CA PRO A 83 19.50 -23.53 -8.59
C PRO A 83 18.48 -22.71 -7.77
N PHE A 84 18.98 -21.82 -6.90
CA PHE A 84 18.13 -20.85 -6.22
C PHE A 84 17.47 -19.97 -7.28
N GLU A 85 16.15 -20.07 -7.39
CA GLU A 85 15.34 -19.24 -8.26
C GLU A 85 14.56 -18.25 -7.40
N SER A 86 14.70 -16.96 -7.69
CA SER A 86 13.84 -15.94 -7.10
C SER A 86 12.52 -15.91 -7.87
N VAL A 87 11.42 -15.79 -7.15
CA VAL A 87 10.09 -15.66 -7.73
C VAL A 87 9.49 -14.35 -7.28
N THR A 88 8.99 -13.57 -8.23
CA THR A 88 8.25 -12.34 -7.92
C THR A 88 6.86 -12.70 -7.37
N GLY A 89 6.66 -12.46 -6.08
CA GLY A 89 5.38 -12.55 -5.39
C GLY A 89 4.55 -11.28 -5.51
N THR A 90 3.25 -11.39 -5.19
CA THR A 90 2.33 -10.24 -5.13
C THR A 90 1.66 -10.19 -3.76
N TYR A 91 1.75 -9.04 -3.10
CA TYR A 91 1.06 -8.76 -1.84
C TYR A 91 -0.02 -7.69 -2.08
N ILE A 92 -1.27 -8.02 -1.72
CA ILE A 92 -2.43 -7.15 -1.87
C ILE A 92 -2.98 -6.87 -0.49
N THR A 93 -3.16 -5.59 -0.15
CA THR A 93 -3.70 -5.20 1.16
C THR A 93 -4.59 -3.98 1.02
N ASP A 94 -5.63 -3.91 1.84
CA ASP A 94 -6.44 -2.71 1.94
C ASP A 94 -5.63 -1.57 2.57
N CYS A 95 -6.01 -0.34 2.23
CA CYS A 95 -5.43 0.85 2.85
C CYS A 95 -5.53 0.81 4.39
N ASP A 96 -6.65 0.30 4.91
CA ASP A 96 -6.95 0.32 6.33
C ASP A 96 -6.13 -0.69 7.15
N SER A 97 -5.44 -1.65 6.55
CA SER A 97 -4.56 -2.57 7.29
C SER A 97 -3.15 -2.00 7.49
N ILE A 98 -2.76 -0.94 6.79
CA ILE A 98 -1.42 -0.37 6.89
C ILE A 98 -1.36 0.69 7.99
N ALA A 99 -0.47 0.49 8.97
CA ALA A 99 -0.16 1.47 10.01
C ALA A 99 0.98 2.42 9.61
N GLY A 100 1.94 1.92 8.82
CA GLY A 100 3.14 2.66 8.47
C GLY A 100 3.88 2.07 7.28
N ILE A 101 4.74 2.88 6.68
CA ILE A 101 5.71 2.46 5.67
C ILE A 101 7.08 3.02 6.03
N ILE A 102 8.13 2.27 5.69
CA ILE A 102 9.52 2.70 5.85
C ILE A 102 10.17 2.59 4.48
N LYS A 103 10.74 3.69 3.98
CA LYS A 103 11.47 3.69 2.71
C LYS A 103 12.81 2.97 2.88
N VAL A 104 13.08 2.01 2.01
CA VAL A 104 14.40 1.39 1.85
C VAL A 104 15.22 2.29 0.90
N GLY A 105 16.53 2.41 1.19
CA GLY A 105 17.44 3.41 0.63
C GLY A 105 17.37 3.56 -0.88
#